data_AF-A0A1E7Z8I7-F1
#
_entry.id   AF-A0A1E7Z8I7-F1
#
_cell.length_a   1.000
_cell.length_b   1.000
_cell.length_c   1.000
_cell.angle_alpha   90.00
_cell.angle_beta   90.00
_cell.angle_gamma   90.00
#
_symmetry.space_group_name_H-M   'P 1'
#
loop_
_entity.id
_entity.type
_entity.pdbx_description
1 polymer ?
#
loop_
_entity_poly.entity_id
_entity_poly.type
_entity_poly.pdbx_seq_one_letter_code
_entity_poly.pdbx_strand_id
1 'polypeptide(L)' 'MDNKKALAKAGELGIFKHIALLVFSFVASFIFNSMGFITATQIPLCMLIAFISVEWIYFQHKNEQIN' A
#
# COMPACT_ATOMS: atom_id res chain seq x y z
N MET A 1 3.28 -19.28 25.55
CA MET A 1 3.34 -19.75 24.14
C MET A 1 2.70 -18.72 23.20
N ASP A 2 2.67 -17.44 23.62
CA ASP A 2 1.68 -16.46 23.16
C ASP A 2 2.28 -15.39 22.23
N ASN A 3 3.56 -15.06 22.40
CA ASN A 3 4.25 -14.08 21.55
C ASN A 3 4.39 -14.52 20.09
N LYS A 4 4.53 -15.84 19.82
CA LYS A 4 4.64 -16.35 18.43
C LYS A 4 3.32 -16.26 17.66
N LYS A 5 2.18 -16.47 18.33
CA LYS A 5 0.85 -16.32 17.72
C LYS A 5 0.50 -14.84 17.50
N ALA A 6 0.87 -13.96 18.43
CA ALA A 6 0.70 -12.51 18.26
C ALA A 6 1.57 -11.96 17.11
N LEU A 7 2.81 -12.42 16.97
CA LEU A 7 3.69 -12.05 15.86
C LEU A 7 3.19 -12.59 14.51
N ALA A 8 2.67 -13.82 14.46
CA ALA A 8 2.05 -14.37 13.25
C ALA A 8 0.80 -13.57 12.84
N LYS A 9 -0.06 -13.21 13.80
CA LYS A 9 -1.27 -12.42 13.57
C LYS A 9 -0.96 -10.97 13.16
N ALA A 10 0.10 -10.38 13.72
CA ALA A 10 0.60 -9.06 13.31
C ALA A 10 1.25 -9.11 11.91
N GLY A 11 1.95 -10.20 11.58
CA GLY A 11 2.49 -10.46 10.24
C GLY A 11 1.38 -10.63 9.20
N GLU A 12 0.33 -11.39 9.51
CA GLU A 12 -0.86 -11.51 8.66
C GLU A 12 -1.55 -10.16 8.45
N LEU A 13 -1.72 -9.36 9.52
CA LEU A 13 -2.31 -8.01 9.40
C LEU A 13 -1.47 -7.10 8.49
N GLY A 14 -0.14 -7.19 8.60
CA GLY A 14 0.79 -6.44 7.74
C GLY A 14 0.68 -6.84 6.26
N ILE A 15 0.64 -8.15 5.99
CA ILE A 15 0.52 -8.68 4.63
C ILE A 15 -0.82 -8.28 3.99
N PHE A 16 -1.94 -8.44 4.72
CA PHE A 16 -3.26 -8.02 4.23
C PHE A 16 -3.30 -6.53 3.91
N LYS A 17 -2.62 -5.71 4.71
CA LYS A 17 -2.53 -4.27 4.50
C LYS A 17 -1.75 -3.92 3.23
N HIS A 18 -0.62 -4.57 2.97
CA HIS A 18 0.13 -4.36 1.72
C HIS A 18 -0.66 -4.83 0.49
N ILE A 19 -1.38 -5.95 0.59
CA ILE A 19 -2.26 -6.44 -0.48
C ILE A 19 -3.37 -5.42 -0.75
N ALA A 20 -4.02 -4.89 0.29
CA ALA A 20 -5.05 -3.86 0.14
C ALA A 20 -4.50 -2.59 -0.53
N LEU A 21 -3.28 -2.16 -0.17
CA LEU A 21 -2.59 -1.04 -0.80
C LEU A 21 -2.29 -1.28 -2.28
N LEU A 22 -1.87 -2.50 -2.62
CA LEU A 22 -1.55 -2.89 -3.99
C LEU A 22 -2.82 -2.85 -4.86
N VAL A 23 -3.93 -3.40 -4.34
CA VAL A 23 -5.24 -3.36 -5.01
C VAL A 23 -5.71 -1.92 -5.19
N PHE A 24 -5.59 -1.08 -4.16
CA PHE A 24 -5.94 0.33 -4.25
C PHE A 24 -5.12 1.05 -5.34
N SER A 25 -3.81 0.83 -5.35
CA SER A 25 -2.90 1.45 -6.33
C SER A 25 -3.21 1.00 -7.75
N PHE A 26 -3.59 -0.27 -7.94
CA PHE A 26 -4.03 -0.81 -9.23
C PHE A 26 -5.31 -0.13 -9.71
N VAL A 27 -6.35 -0.08 -8.86
CA VAL A 27 -7.63 0.53 -9.21
C VAL A 27 -7.46 2.02 -9.54
N ALA A 28 -6.69 2.75 -8.74
CA ALA A 28 -6.41 4.16 -9.00
C ALA A 28 -5.71 4.36 -10.36
N SER A 29 -4.69 3.56 -10.65
CA SER A 29 -3.96 3.64 -11.92
C SER A 29 -4.84 3.26 -13.12
N PHE A 30 -5.74 2.28 -12.95
CA PHE A 30 -6.72 1.94 -13.97
C PHE A 30 -7.68 3.10 -14.28
N ILE A 31 -8.20 3.76 -13.24
CA ILE A 31 -9.08 4.93 -13.39
C ILE A 31 -8.34 6.07 -14.11
N PHE A 32 -7.09 6.36 -13.72
CA PHE A 32 -6.30 7.40 -14.39
C PHE A 32 -6.05 7.09 -15.87
N ASN A 33 -5.85 5.82 -16.22
CA ASN A 33 -5.74 5.40 -17.61
C ASN A 33 -7.09 5.56 -18.35
N SER A 34 -8.21 5.18 -17.73
CA SER A 34 -9.56 5.37 -18.31
C SER A 34 -9.92 6.83 -18.53
N MET A 35 -9.37 7.74 -17.72
CA MET A 35 -9.54 9.19 -17.87
C MET A 35 -8.56 9.82 -18.86
N GLY A 36 -7.60 9.06 -19.39
CA GLY A 36 -6.59 9.55 -20.33
C GLY A 36 -5.45 10.35 -19.69
N PHE A 37 -5.30 10.32 -18.36
CA PHE A 37 -4.19 11.01 -17.67
C PHE A 37 -2.87 10.27 -17.82
N ILE A 38 -2.91 8.94 -17.87
CA ILE A 38 -1.72 8.09 -18.00
C ILE A 38 -1.94 7.06 -19.10
N THR A 39 -0.86 6.63 -19.74
CA THR A 39 -0.90 5.56 -20.73
C THR A 39 -0.75 4.19 -20.08
N ALA A 40 -1.18 3.13 -20.77
CA ALA A 40 -1.08 1.76 -20.25
C ALA A 40 0.36 1.35 -19.85
N THR A 41 1.37 1.91 -20.52
CA THR A 41 2.80 1.68 -20.18
C THR A 41 3.23 2.37 -18.89
N GLN A 42 2.52 3.40 -18.45
CA GLN A 42 2.78 4.14 -17.23
C GLN A 42 2.08 3.54 -15.99
N ILE A 43 1.10 2.64 -16.19
CA ILE A 43 0.36 2.00 -15.08
C ILE A 43 1.29 1.35 -14.04
N PRO A 44 2.29 0.52 -14.39
CA PRO A 44 3.16 -0.10 -13.40
C PRO A 44 3.96 0.93 -12.58
N LEU A 45 4.38 2.01 -13.24
CA LEU A 45 5.12 3.11 -12.65
C LEU A 45 4.25 3.91 -11.68
N CYS A 46 3.02 4.25 -12.09
CA CYS A 46 2.05 4.95 -11.23
C CYS A 46 1.66 4.11 -10.02
N MET A 47 1.45 2.80 -10.20
CA MET A 47 1.18 1.88 -9.10
C MET A 47 2.32 1.86 -8.08
N LEU A 48 3.58 1.79 -8.55
CA LEU A 48 4.75 1.78 -7.68
C LEU A 48 4.87 3.09 -6.88
N ILE A 49 4.69 4.23 -7.55
CA ILE A 49 4.74 5.55 -6.91
C ILE A 49 3.63 5.68 -5.85
N ALA A 50 2.41 5.27 -6.18
CA ALA A 50 1.29 5.31 -5.25
C ALA A 50 1.54 4.40 -4.04
N PHE A 51 2.01 3.18 -4.26
CA PHE A 51 2.33 2.23 -3.20
C PHE A 51 3.39 2.79 -2.23
N ILE A 52 4.52 3.28 -2.76
CA ILE A 52 5.60 3.84 -1.94
C ILE A 52 5.12 5.08 -1.18
N SER A 53 4.35 5.96 -1.83
CA SER A 53 3.85 7.19 -1.20
C SER A 53 2.92 6.91 -0.02
N VAL A 54 2.01 5.93 -0.17
CA VAL A 54 1.08 5.55 0.90
C VAL A 54 1.81 4.79 2.02
N GLU A 55 2.76 3.91 1.69
CA GLU A 55 3.62 3.26 2.69
C GLU A 55 4.41 4.30 3.50
N TRP A 56 4.94 5.34 2.84
CA TRP A 56 5.66 6.42 3.50
C TRP A 56 4.78 7.22 4.46
N ILE A 57 3.58 7.63 4.03
CA ILE A 57 2.61 8.34 4.88
C ILE A 57 2.25 7.49 6.10
N TYR A 58 2.04 6.18 5.89
CA TYR A 58 1.75 5.27 6.98
C TYR A 58 2.92 5.16 7.97
N PHE A 59 4.15 5.09 7.47
CA PHE A 59 5.34 5.04 8.31
C PHE A 59 5.50 6.32 9.15
N GLN A 60 5.26 7.50 8.56
CA GLN A 60 5.26 8.78 9.27
C GLN A 60 4.21 8.81 10.39
N HIS A 61 2.97 8.45 10.08
CA HIS A 61 1.87 8.45 11.06
C HIS A 61 2.14 7.48 12.22
N LYS A 62 2.75 6.31 11.94
CA LYS A 62 3.14 5.37 13.00
C LYS A 62 4.20 5.97 13.93
N ASN A 63 5.17 6.72 13.41
CA ASN A 63 6.21 7.36 14.24
C ASN A 63 5.65 8.53 15.06
N GLU A 64 4.65 9.24 14.53
CA GLU A 64 3.98 10.35 15.21
C GLU A 64 3.13 9.88 16.40
N GLN A 65 2.58 8.67 16.35
CA GLN A 65 1.82 8.04 17.45
C GLN A 65 2.70 7.49 18.59
N ILE A 66 4.03 7.49 18.43
CA ILE A 66 5.00 6.94 19.40
C ILE A 66 5.72 8.06 20.17
N ASN A 67 5.64 9.32 19.71
CA ASN A 67 6.12 10.51 20.42
C ASN A 67 5.01 11.18 21.23
#